data_AF-A0A7J5B4F0-F1
#
_entry.id   AF-A0A7J5B4F0-F1
#
_cell.length_a   1.000
_cell.length_b   1.000
_cell.length_c   1.000
_cell.angle_alpha   90.00
_cell.angle_beta   90.00
_cell.angle_gamma   90.00
#
_symmetry.space_group_name_H-M   'P 1'
#
loop_
_entity.id
_entity.type
_entity.pdbx_description
1 polymer ?
#
loop_
_entity_poly.entity_id
_entity_poly.type
_entity_poly.pdbx_seq_one_letter_code
_entity_poly.pdbx_strand_id
1 'polypeptide(L)'
;MSETQVADEQFYRSFKRFLDRVNETPPDARAQRTPFGEELSGFLGADAEALPVVVEEFASYRIVDADIAIEELASRAESRLVGVAGGSAHAHAGLAELISSPHMPFKTGPAEFAEKATGPNTTRQVVSFGARLLSYQGERVVIMQRAARPDMGRPQSQLEVLTSAAPSLVSELLGEVRSLMVERSVLRGKVLAFESSDYRMDAGASFLERPNVAEGDVILPFGVLESVVAHVIEIGRQREVLLAAGQHLKRGILLYGPPGTGKTLTVRHLLSRTEGVTAVLLTGSSIQHIGAAAELARTLQPSIVVLEDIDLVAMERHASPQPLLFEVLDALDGLDGDADVAFIMTTNRVQVLERALVSRPGRVDLAVEIALPGEPERFRLLEKYASGLPFSETALAEAARRAEQTTGSFSKELVRRAVLTAARNGLPVDDDILLHELDELMAAQSALTRRLLGDGSEPDEIGDGSDDERGMPGVAAQARTALFEGTGPARYSTSYVPLGVHSDAGWTADVPASGDSYQPGATSVPSGPEHPDTQRPDGA
;
A
#
# COMPACT_ATOMS: atom_id res chain seq x y z
N MET A 1 -24.58 35.37 53.07
CA MET A 1 -23.74 34.64 52.10
C MET A 1 -23.03 33.54 52.87
N SER A 2 -23.08 32.31 52.38
CA SER A 2 -22.38 31.17 53.01
C SER A 2 -20.86 31.36 52.90
N GLU A 3 -20.09 30.77 53.82
CA GLU A 3 -18.60 30.79 53.75
C GLU A 3 -18.07 30.35 52.38
N THR A 4 -18.78 29.44 51.71
CA THR A 4 -18.47 28.97 50.36
C THR A 4 -18.58 30.07 49.30
N GLN A 5 -19.57 30.96 49.39
CA GLN A 5 -19.71 32.09 48.46
C GLN A 5 -18.60 33.14 48.63
N VAL A 6 -18.10 33.31 49.85
CA VAL A 6 -17.00 34.25 50.14
C VAL A 6 -15.66 33.69 49.63
N ALA A 7 -15.46 32.38 49.75
CA ALA A 7 -14.30 31.67 49.21
C ALA A 7 -14.27 31.70 47.67
N ASP A 8 -15.40 31.48 47.01
CA ASP A 8 -15.51 31.55 45.55
C ASP A 8 -15.27 32.98 45.04
N GLU A 9 -15.79 34.00 45.73
CA GLU A 9 -15.56 35.39 45.35
C GLU A 9 -14.08 35.80 45.52
N GLN A 10 -13.40 35.30 46.56
CA GLN A 10 -11.96 35.51 46.74
C GLN A 10 -11.14 34.78 45.69
N PHE A 11 -11.52 33.56 45.30
CA PHE A 11 -10.89 32.84 44.20
C PHE A 11 -11.06 33.60 42.89
N TYR A 12 -12.28 34.02 42.55
CA TYR A 12 -12.54 34.81 41.34
C TYR A 12 -11.76 36.11 41.30
N ARG A 13 -11.68 36.84 42.43
CA ARG A 13 -10.87 38.07 42.50
C ARG A 13 -9.37 37.78 42.36
N SER A 14 -8.88 36.68 42.92
CA SER A 14 -7.47 36.30 42.83
C SER A 14 -7.10 35.81 41.43
N PHE A 15 -7.97 35.01 40.81
CA PHE A 15 -7.83 34.53 39.44
C PHE A 15 -7.94 35.68 38.43
N LYS A 16 -8.89 36.60 38.62
CA LYS A 16 -9.00 37.81 37.82
C LYS A 16 -7.75 38.69 37.98
N ARG A 17 -7.25 38.89 39.21
CA ARG A 17 -6.03 39.67 39.46
C ARG A 17 -4.78 38.99 38.87
N PHE A 18 -4.77 37.66 38.78
CA PHE A 18 -3.74 36.90 38.08
C PHE A 18 -3.83 37.10 36.56
N LEU A 19 -5.02 36.98 35.97
CA LEU A 19 -5.25 37.27 34.54
C LEU A 19 -4.95 38.72 34.19
N ASP A 20 -5.33 39.67 35.05
CA ASP A 20 -5.01 41.08 34.90
C ASP A 20 -3.49 41.27 34.98
N ARG A 21 -2.77 40.58 35.87
CA ARG A 21 -1.28 40.60 35.91
C ARG A 21 -0.61 39.96 34.69
N VAL A 22 -1.18 38.87 34.17
CA VAL A 22 -0.71 38.22 32.94
C VAL A 22 -0.92 39.16 31.75
N ASN A 23 -2.03 39.90 31.71
CA ASN A 23 -2.33 40.90 30.69
C ASN A 23 -1.60 42.25 30.89
N GLU A 24 -1.24 42.60 32.13
CA GLU A 24 -0.45 43.78 32.51
C GLU A 24 1.06 43.54 32.41
N THR A 25 1.48 42.30 32.11
CA THR A 25 2.86 42.06 31.67
C THR A 25 3.04 42.88 30.39
N PRO A 26 3.97 43.85 30.34
CA PRO A 26 4.11 44.71 29.18
C PRO A 26 4.28 43.86 27.92
N PRO A 27 3.77 44.30 26.76
CA PRO A 27 4.02 43.66 25.45
C PRO A 27 5.49 43.86 25.00
N ASP A 28 6.43 43.69 25.93
CA ASP A 28 7.88 43.72 25.72
C ASP A 28 8.47 42.34 25.48
N ALA A 29 7.64 41.31 25.36
CA ALA A 29 8.01 40.14 24.57
C ALA A 29 7.81 40.44 23.07
N ARG A 30 8.34 41.58 22.58
CA ARG A 30 8.60 41.72 21.14
C ARG A 30 9.47 40.52 20.79
N ALA A 31 9.06 39.73 19.80
CA ALA A 31 9.87 38.61 19.34
C ALA A 31 11.29 39.15 19.10
N GLN A 32 12.25 38.62 19.86
CA GLN A 32 13.64 39.03 19.74
C GLN A 32 14.29 38.05 18.79
N ARG A 33 15.09 38.58 17.87
CA ARG A 33 15.92 37.75 17.01
C ARG A 33 16.77 36.83 17.88
N THR A 34 16.69 35.55 17.59
CA THR A 34 17.45 34.54 18.31
C THR A 34 18.91 34.54 17.81
N PRO A 35 19.87 34.02 18.58
CA PRO A 35 21.23 33.81 18.08
C PRO A 35 21.29 32.98 16.79
N PHE A 36 20.37 32.02 16.63
CA PHE A 36 20.22 31.29 15.38
C PHE A 36 19.76 32.21 14.23
N GLY A 37 18.76 33.07 14.48
CA GLY A 37 18.30 34.07 13.51
C GLY A 37 19.37 35.11 13.13
N GLU A 38 20.23 35.51 14.07
CA GLU A 38 21.38 36.38 13.80
C GLU A 38 22.38 35.71 12.84
N GLU A 39 22.68 34.43 13.07
CA GLU A 39 23.58 33.66 12.20
C GLU A 39 22.99 33.48 10.80
N LEU A 40 21.70 33.16 10.69
CA LEU A 40 21.03 33.07 9.38
C LEU A 40 21.01 34.42 8.67
N SER A 41 20.78 35.53 9.39
CA SER A 41 20.83 36.88 8.81
C SER A 41 22.22 37.22 8.29
N GLY A 42 23.26 36.90 9.08
CA GLY A 42 24.65 37.10 8.69
C GLY A 42 25.05 36.26 7.47
N PHE A 43 24.57 35.01 7.40
CA PHE A 43 24.74 34.18 6.22
C PHE A 43 24.00 34.76 5.02
N LEU A 44 22.71 35.06 5.11
CA LEU A 44 21.92 35.57 3.97
C LEU A 44 22.33 36.97 3.52
N GLY A 45 23.04 37.74 4.36
CA GLY A 45 23.36 39.14 4.10
C GLY A 45 22.13 40.05 4.13
N ALA A 46 21.04 39.59 4.74
CA ALA A 46 19.74 40.25 4.82
C ALA A 46 19.08 39.90 6.15
N ASP A 47 18.06 40.66 6.53
CA ASP A 47 17.30 40.39 7.75
C ASP A 47 16.42 39.14 7.59
N ALA A 48 16.82 38.02 8.20
CA ALA A 48 16.10 36.76 8.10
C ALA A 48 14.65 36.82 8.63
N GLU A 49 14.35 37.73 9.56
CA GLU A 49 12.99 37.92 10.11
C GLU A 49 12.03 38.57 9.11
N ALA A 50 12.58 39.33 8.15
CA ALA A 50 11.81 40.01 7.11
C ALA A 50 11.63 39.18 5.83
N LEU A 51 12.25 38.00 5.76
CA LEU A 51 12.25 37.16 4.56
C LEU A 51 11.11 36.12 4.60
N PRO A 52 10.48 35.82 3.44
CA PRO A 52 9.45 34.80 3.36
C PRO A 52 10.05 33.40 3.51
N VAL A 53 9.42 32.55 4.32
CA VAL A 53 9.72 31.12 4.40
C VAL A 53 8.78 30.37 3.45
N VAL A 54 9.35 29.62 2.52
CA VAL A 54 8.57 28.72 1.65
C VAL A 54 8.67 27.30 2.18
N VAL A 55 7.54 26.66 2.40
CA VAL A 55 7.47 25.29 2.94
C VAL A 55 7.05 24.32 1.83
N GLU A 56 7.83 23.26 1.64
CA GLU A 56 7.44 22.10 0.84
C GLU A 56 7.25 20.89 1.75
N GLU A 57 6.06 20.30 1.69
CA GLU A 57 5.71 19.10 2.46
C GLU A 57 5.75 17.86 1.57
N PHE A 58 6.19 16.73 2.15
CA PHE A 58 6.24 15.46 1.45
C PHE A 58 6.10 14.28 2.43
N ALA A 59 5.78 13.12 1.88
CA ALA A 59 5.54 11.92 2.67
C ALA A 59 6.77 11.53 3.51
N SER A 60 6.55 11.07 4.74
CA SER A 60 7.58 10.72 5.72
C SER A 60 8.64 9.75 5.17
N TYR A 61 8.24 8.78 4.36
CA TYR A 61 9.11 7.76 3.77
C TYR A 61 10.00 8.30 2.63
N ARG A 62 9.80 9.54 2.16
CA ARG A 62 10.65 10.22 1.16
C ARG A 62 11.76 11.07 1.78
N ILE A 63 11.89 11.12 3.11
CA ILE A 63 12.92 11.92 3.80
C ILE A 63 14.35 11.52 3.41
N VAL A 64 14.58 10.23 3.13
CA VAL A 64 15.89 9.77 2.68
C VAL A 64 16.21 10.34 1.30
N ASP A 65 15.25 10.34 0.39
CA ASP A 65 15.41 10.91 -0.95
C ASP A 65 15.67 12.42 -0.88
N ALA A 66 14.94 13.14 -0.02
CA ALA A 66 15.13 14.58 0.17
C ALA A 66 16.53 14.88 0.72
N ASP A 67 16.98 14.11 1.72
CA ASP A 67 18.30 14.28 2.32
C ASP A 67 19.43 14.03 1.31
N ILE A 68 19.30 13.00 0.45
CA ILE A 68 20.25 12.73 -0.64
C ILE A 68 20.25 13.86 -1.67
N ALA A 69 19.08 14.33 -2.09
CA ALA A 69 18.95 15.43 -3.05
C ALA A 69 19.62 16.71 -2.53
N ILE A 70 19.36 17.06 -1.27
CA ILE A 70 19.93 18.23 -0.63
C ILE A 70 21.44 18.08 -0.43
N GLU A 71 21.92 16.89 -0.06
CA GLU A 71 23.36 16.60 0.04
C GLU A 71 24.06 16.73 -1.31
N GLU A 72 23.44 16.26 -2.39
CA GLU A 72 23.97 16.42 -3.75
C GLU A 72 24.06 17.90 -4.13
N LEU A 73 23.02 18.70 -3.88
CA LEU A 73 23.07 20.16 -4.12
C LEU A 73 24.16 20.83 -3.28
N ALA A 74 24.25 20.48 -2.00
CA ALA A 74 25.24 21.01 -1.07
C ALA A 74 26.69 20.66 -1.46
N SER A 75 26.91 19.58 -2.24
CA SER A 75 28.24 19.19 -2.73
C SER A 75 28.77 20.07 -3.88
N ARG A 76 27.89 20.85 -4.54
CA ARG A 76 28.21 21.64 -5.73
C ARG A 76 28.76 23.04 -5.41
N ALA A 77 28.64 23.48 -4.16
CA ALA A 77 29.08 24.78 -3.70
C ALA A 77 29.55 24.70 -2.25
N GLU A 78 30.12 25.79 -1.73
CA GLU A 78 30.39 25.89 -0.30
C GLU A 78 29.07 25.77 0.47
N SER A 79 29.02 24.81 1.39
CA SER A 79 27.84 24.52 2.20
C SER A 79 28.22 24.18 3.62
N ARG A 80 27.30 24.46 4.54
CA ARG A 80 27.45 24.14 5.97
C ARG A 80 26.12 23.65 6.52
N LEU A 81 26.17 22.54 7.25
CA LEU A 81 25.03 22.01 8.00
C LEU A 81 25.08 22.54 9.44
N VAL A 82 23.98 23.11 9.90
CA VAL A 82 23.79 23.56 11.27
C VAL A 82 22.50 23.00 11.84
N GLY A 83 22.48 22.70 13.14
CA GLY A 83 21.25 22.40 13.87
C GLY A 83 20.82 23.55 14.76
N VAL A 84 19.75 23.33 15.53
CA VAL A 84 19.29 24.27 16.54
C VAL A 84 19.40 23.63 17.92
N ALA A 85 20.12 24.28 18.82
CA ALA A 85 20.18 23.97 20.22
C ALA A 85 19.07 24.72 20.97
N GLY A 86 18.29 23.98 21.77
CA GLY A 86 17.19 24.56 22.57
C GLY A 86 16.38 23.58 23.41
N GLY A 87 16.81 22.33 23.57
CA GLY A 87 16.01 21.27 24.22
C GLY A 87 14.88 20.78 23.31
N SER A 88 13.81 20.17 23.82
CA SER A 88 12.70 19.67 22.97
C SER A 88 11.83 20.77 22.35
N ALA A 89 12.06 22.04 22.69
CA ALA A 89 11.21 23.16 22.27
C ALA A 89 11.28 23.44 20.75
N HIS A 90 12.43 23.26 20.11
CA HIS A 90 12.56 23.50 18.65
C HIS A 90 11.77 22.49 17.81
N ALA A 91 11.36 21.35 18.40
CA ALA A 91 10.55 20.36 17.70
C ALA A 91 9.18 20.93 17.25
N HIS A 92 8.64 21.90 18.00
CA HIS A 92 7.34 22.53 17.77
C HIS A 92 7.43 23.85 16.99
N ALA A 93 8.61 24.49 16.97
CA ALA A 93 8.81 25.78 16.32
C ALA A 93 9.15 25.63 14.84
N GLY A 94 8.46 26.34 13.94
CA GLY A 94 8.84 26.47 12.52
C GLY A 94 10.02 27.43 12.31
N LEU A 95 10.59 27.50 11.11
CA LEU A 95 11.80 28.31 10.84
C LEU A 95 11.64 29.79 11.23
N ALA A 96 10.48 30.39 10.99
CA ALA A 96 10.20 31.77 11.39
C ALA A 96 10.31 31.99 12.92
N GLU A 97 9.79 31.06 13.73
CA GLU A 97 9.89 31.11 15.20
C GLU A 97 11.31 30.78 15.68
N LEU A 98 12.03 29.91 14.97
CA LEU A 98 13.44 29.65 15.26
C LEU A 98 14.30 30.90 15.03
N ILE A 99 13.93 31.77 14.08
CA ILE A 99 14.61 33.04 13.77
C ILE A 99 14.26 34.12 14.80
N SER A 100 12.99 34.27 15.14
CA SER A 100 12.50 35.29 16.07
C SER A 100 11.53 34.67 17.07
N SER A 101 11.91 34.64 18.34
CA SER A 101 11.09 34.04 19.40
C SER A 101 10.96 34.99 20.59
N PRO A 102 9.74 35.18 21.14
CA PRO A 102 9.54 35.97 22.35
C PRO A 102 9.98 35.26 23.63
N HIS A 103 10.15 33.92 23.59
CA HIS A 103 10.28 33.11 24.81
C HIS A 103 11.54 32.23 24.85
N MET A 104 12.10 31.86 23.68
CA MET A 104 13.22 30.92 23.60
C MET A 104 14.37 31.49 22.76
N PRO A 105 15.56 31.72 23.34
CA PRO A 105 16.72 32.17 22.59
C PRO A 105 17.39 30.99 21.88
N PHE A 106 16.78 30.50 20.79
CA PHE A 106 17.32 29.42 19.96
C PHE A 106 18.74 29.73 19.48
N LYS A 107 19.65 28.77 19.63
CA LYS A 107 21.06 28.94 19.24
C LYS A 107 21.45 27.92 18.20
N THR A 108 22.46 28.22 17.42
CA THR A 108 23.05 27.24 16.51
C THR A 108 23.72 26.12 17.30
N GLY A 109 23.51 24.88 16.85
CA GLY A 109 24.05 23.68 17.47
C GLY A 109 24.34 22.58 16.46
N PRO A 110 24.60 21.34 16.91
CA PRO A 110 24.71 20.19 16.02
C PRO A 110 23.34 19.86 15.39
N ALA A 111 23.35 19.43 14.13
CA ALA A 111 22.15 18.89 13.50
C ALA A 111 21.74 17.56 14.13
N GLU A 112 20.44 17.28 14.13
CA GLU A 112 19.92 16.00 14.56
C GLU A 112 19.84 15.04 13.39
N PHE A 113 20.13 13.78 13.67
CA PHE A 113 20.08 12.71 12.69
C PHE A 113 19.21 11.56 13.16
N ALA A 114 18.59 10.87 12.21
CA ALA A 114 17.87 9.63 12.45
C ALA A 114 18.37 8.52 11.52
N GLU A 115 18.40 7.28 12.01
CA GLU A 115 18.56 6.10 11.17
C GLU A 115 17.25 5.83 10.43
N LYS A 116 17.31 5.78 9.09
CA LYS A 116 16.16 5.47 8.24
C LYS A 116 16.52 4.34 7.27
N ALA A 117 15.57 3.46 7.02
CA ALA A 117 15.76 2.33 6.12
C ALA A 117 15.96 2.78 4.67
N THR A 118 16.83 2.09 3.93
CA THR A 118 17.09 2.26 2.49
C THR A 118 16.82 0.96 1.71
N GLY A 119 16.41 -0.08 2.42
CA GLY A 119 16.16 -1.42 1.93
C GLY A 119 15.78 -2.33 3.11
N PRO A 120 15.54 -3.63 2.84
CA PRO A 120 15.12 -4.57 3.88
C PRO A 120 16.14 -4.72 5.01
N ASN A 121 17.43 -4.68 4.67
CA ASN A 121 18.54 -4.93 5.59
C ASN A 121 19.59 -3.79 5.56
N THR A 122 19.21 -2.61 5.07
CA THR A 122 20.13 -1.47 4.94
C THR A 122 19.49 -0.19 5.48
N THR A 123 20.30 0.64 6.14
CA THR A 123 19.89 1.93 6.66
C THR A 123 20.87 3.02 6.24
N ARG A 124 20.45 4.27 6.40
CA ARG A 124 21.27 5.47 6.23
C ARG A 124 20.91 6.45 7.34
N GLN A 125 21.93 7.10 7.87
CA GLN A 125 21.76 8.25 8.74
C GLN A 125 21.31 9.46 7.90
N VAL A 126 20.18 10.07 8.26
CA VAL A 126 19.61 11.24 7.56
C VAL A 126 19.45 12.40 8.51
N VAL A 127 19.52 13.64 8.02
CA VAL A 127 19.23 14.82 8.85
C VAL A 127 17.75 14.79 9.24
N SER A 128 17.43 14.53 10.50
CA SER A 128 16.05 14.57 10.98
C SER A 128 15.59 15.98 11.32
N PHE A 129 16.54 16.84 11.69
CA PHE A 129 16.30 18.25 11.97
C PHE A 129 17.60 19.05 11.82
N GLY A 130 17.64 19.98 10.85
CA GLY A 130 18.79 20.85 10.64
C GLY A 130 18.66 21.72 9.40
N ALA A 131 19.43 22.81 9.35
CA ALA A 131 19.49 23.75 8.24
C ALA A 131 20.80 23.62 7.47
N ARG A 132 20.71 23.48 6.14
CA ARG A 132 21.85 23.63 5.25
C ARG A 132 21.90 25.05 4.72
N LEU A 133 23.03 25.70 4.95
CA LEU A 133 23.39 27.01 4.43
C LEU A 133 24.28 26.76 3.22
N LEU A 134 23.83 27.12 2.02
CA LEU A 134 24.56 26.86 0.78
C LEU A 134 24.38 28.00 -0.22
N SER A 135 25.25 28.03 -1.24
CA SER A 135 25.04 28.87 -2.42
C SER A 135 24.34 28.09 -3.53
N TYR A 136 23.27 28.66 -4.09
CA TYR A 136 22.52 28.11 -5.21
C TYR A 136 22.41 29.18 -6.31
N GLN A 137 22.93 28.88 -7.50
CA GLN A 137 23.04 29.82 -8.63
C GLN A 137 23.68 31.17 -8.25
N GLY A 138 24.64 31.18 -7.30
CA GLY A 138 25.31 32.38 -6.82
C GLY A 138 24.60 33.11 -5.68
N GLU A 139 23.35 32.76 -5.38
CA GLU A 139 22.57 33.32 -4.28
C GLU A 139 22.72 32.49 -3.01
N ARG A 140 22.52 33.11 -1.84
CA ARG A 140 22.61 32.42 -0.55
C ARG A 140 21.24 31.89 -0.14
N VAL A 141 21.19 30.61 0.19
CA VAL A 141 19.95 29.91 0.53
C VAL A 141 20.12 29.09 1.80
N VAL A 142 19.10 29.14 2.65
CA VAL A 142 18.94 28.25 3.80
C VAL A 142 17.86 27.23 3.47
N ILE A 143 18.16 25.95 3.63
CA ILE A 143 17.21 24.84 3.49
C ILE A 143 17.13 24.13 4.84
N MET A 144 16.03 24.31 5.55
CA MET A 144 15.74 23.62 6.81
C MET A 144 15.02 22.31 6.51
N GLN A 145 15.62 21.18 6.88
CA GLN A 145 15.05 19.85 6.73
C GLN A 145 14.44 19.38 8.05
N ARG A 146 13.21 18.87 8.00
CA ARG A 146 12.47 18.38 9.16
C ARG A 146 11.77 17.06 8.85
N ALA A 147 12.15 16.01 9.58
CA ALA A 147 11.45 14.73 9.51
C ALA A 147 10.04 14.83 10.11
N ALA A 148 9.12 13.99 9.65
CA ALA A 148 7.80 13.84 10.25
C ALA A 148 7.90 13.53 11.76
N ARG A 149 6.97 14.10 12.53
CA ARG A 149 6.74 13.87 13.97
C ARG A 149 5.23 13.81 14.23
N PRO A 150 4.55 12.71 13.85
CA PRO A 150 3.10 12.61 14.00
C PRO A 150 2.64 12.68 15.46
N ASP A 151 3.51 12.26 16.39
CA ASP A 151 3.37 12.43 17.85
C ASP A 151 3.21 13.89 18.29
N MET A 152 3.76 14.82 17.51
CA MET A 152 3.72 16.27 17.76
C MET A 152 2.89 17.02 16.70
N GLY A 153 1.95 16.33 16.04
CA GLY A 153 1.05 16.94 15.05
C GLY A 153 1.70 17.29 13.71
N ARG A 154 2.90 16.76 13.42
CA ARG A 154 3.57 16.90 12.12
C ARG A 154 3.57 15.56 11.36
N PRO A 155 2.51 15.24 10.60
CA PRO A 155 2.41 13.95 9.91
C PRO A 155 3.38 13.80 8.72
N GLN A 156 3.81 14.91 8.14
CA GLN A 156 4.66 14.95 6.95
C GLN A 156 6.06 15.49 7.24
N SER A 157 7.01 15.13 6.38
CA SER A 157 8.33 15.76 6.41
C SER A 157 8.27 17.06 5.61
N GLN A 158 9.14 18.01 5.94
CA GLN A 158 9.10 19.37 5.40
C GLN A 158 10.50 19.86 5.05
N LEU A 159 10.59 20.62 3.95
CA LEU A 159 11.69 21.54 3.67
C LEU A 159 11.18 22.96 3.84
N GLU A 160 11.88 23.77 4.65
CA GLU A 160 11.61 25.20 4.75
C GLU A 160 12.77 25.98 4.13
N VAL A 161 12.49 26.73 3.06
CA VAL A 161 13.49 27.47 2.29
C VAL A 161 13.41 28.95 2.62
N LEU A 162 14.57 29.56 2.85
CA LEU A 162 14.71 30.98 3.13
C LEU A 162 15.86 31.59 2.31
N THR A 163 15.58 32.68 1.60
CA THR A 163 16.57 33.43 0.81
C THR A 163 16.13 34.89 0.64
N SER A 164 17.08 35.78 0.40
CA SER A 164 16.85 37.18 0.00
C SER A 164 16.69 37.37 -1.51
N ALA A 165 16.90 36.30 -2.29
CA ALA A 165 16.76 36.29 -3.74
C ALA A 165 15.29 36.32 -4.21
N ALA A 166 15.10 36.42 -5.52
CA ALA A 166 13.77 36.44 -6.13
C ALA A 166 13.00 35.12 -5.88
N PRO A 167 11.65 35.15 -5.73
CA PRO A 167 10.83 33.95 -5.51
C PRO A 167 10.97 32.86 -6.58
N SER A 168 11.35 33.22 -7.81
CA SER A 168 11.62 32.26 -8.89
C SER A 168 12.76 31.31 -8.54
N LEU A 169 13.80 31.78 -7.85
CA LEU A 169 14.94 30.96 -7.43
C LEU A 169 14.49 29.81 -6.51
N VAL A 170 13.56 30.09 -5.59
CA VAL A 170 13.04 29.06 -4.67
C VAL A 170 12.25 28.00 -5.45
N SER A 171 11.47 28.43 -6.45
CA SER A 171 10.71 27.50 -7.30
C SER A 171 11.62 26.61 -8.15
N GLU A 172 12.72 27.17 -8.67
CA GLU A 172 13.74 26.42 -9.40
C GLU A 172 14.48 25.43 -8.49
N LEU A 173 14.93 25.88 -7.32
CA LEU A 173 15.60 25.03 -6.32
C LEU A 173 14.74 23.85 -5.91
N LEU A 174 13.48 24.10 -5.51
CA LEU A 174 12.55 23.05 -5.10
C LEU A 174 12.19 22.12 -6.29
N GLY A 175 12.09 22.67 -7.50
CA GLY A 175 12.00 21.88 -8.72
C GLY A 175 13.17 20.90 -8.89
N GLU A 176 14.39 21.39 -8.72
CA GLU A 176 15.60 20.58 -8.82
C GLU A 176 15.71 19.54 -7.68
N VAL A 177 15.37 19.92 -6.44
CA VAL A 177 15.30 18.98 -5.31
C VAL A 177 14.33 17.84 -5.63
N ARG A 178 13.12 18.14 -6.13
CA ARG A 178 12.14 17.12 -6.52
C ARG A 178 12.67 16.19 -7.61
N SER A 179 13.32 16.74 -8.65
CA SER A 179 13.93 15.92 -9.69
C SER A 179 15.00 14.98 -9.12
N LEU A 180 15.90 15.50 -8.29
CA LEU A 180 16.94 14.70 -7.63
C LEU A 180 16.35 13.63 -6.70
N MET A 181 15.27 13.95 -5.98
CA MET A 181 14.55 12.99 -5.14
C MET A 181 13.97 11.82 -5.92
N VAL A 182 13.68 11.99 -7.22
CA VAL A 182 13.18 10.92 -8.11
C VAL A 182 14.32 10.16 -8.77
N GLU A 183 15.34 10.87 -9.23
CA GLU A 183 16.53 10.32 -9.89
C GLU A 183 17.38 9.47 -8.92
N ARG A 184 17.54 9.93 -7.68
CA ARG A 184 18.36 9.30 -6.64
C ARG A 184 17.55 8.47 -5.63
N SER A 185 16.27 8.22 -5.91
CA SER A 185 15.38 7.62 -4.92
C SER A 185 15.88 6.25 -4.45
N VAL A 186 15.96 6.06 -3.12
CA VAL A 186 16.33 4.76 -2.52
C VAL A 186 15.22 3.72 -2.66
N LEU A 187 14.01 4.17 -3.02
CA LEU A 187 12.83 3.35 -3.22
C LEU A 187 12.86 2.61 -4.57
N ARG A 188 13.67 3.10 -5.52
CA ARG A 188 13.73 2.55 -6.88
C ARG A 188 14.15 1.08 -6.87
N GLY A 189 13.38 0.24 -7.54
CA GLY A 189 13.64 -1.20 -7.66
C GLY A 189 13.42 -2.00 -6.37
N LYS A 190 12.87 -1.38 -5.32
CA LYS A 190 12.54 -2.04 -4.06
C LYS A 190 11.09 -2.52 -4.05
N VAL A 191 10.79 -3.45 -3.13
CA VAL A 191 9.42 -3.83 -2.79
C VAL A 191 9.06 -3.11 -1.50
N LEU A 192 7.96 -2.36 -1.52
CA LEU A 192 7.49 -1.52 -0.43
C LEU A 192 6.15 -2.05 0.08
N ALA A 193 5.89 -1.90 1.36
CA ALA A 193 4.56 -2.09 1.95
C ALA A 193 4.17 -0.87 2.75
N PHE A 194 2.90 -0.45 2.70
CA PHE A 194 2.41 0.56 3.63
C PHE A 194 1.94 -0.09 4.92
N GLU A 195 2.51 0.31 6.04
CA GLU A 195 2.06 -0.13 7.36
C GLU A 195 0.95 0.83 7.83
N SER A 196 -0.26 0.30 8.01
CA SER A 196 -1.24 0.94 8.88
C SER A 196 -0.93 0.48 10.29
N SER A 197 -0.18 1.26 11.05
CA SER A 197 0.08 0.93 12.44
C SER A 197 -0.50 2.00 13.34
N ASP A 198 -1.26 1.57 14.34
CA ASP A 198 -1.72 2.42 15.45
C ASP A 198 -0.60 2.64 16.50
N TYR A 199 0.53 1.92 16.40
CA TYR A 199 1.57 1.84 17.44
C TYR A 199 2.95 2.38 17.04
N ARG A 200 3.33 2.30 15.76
CA ARG A 200 4.48 3.01 15.19
C ARG A 200 3.98 4.36 14.70
N MET A 201 4.34 5.40 15.44
CA MET A 201 4.04 6.79 15.07
C MET A 201 4.83 7.26 13.83
N ASP A 202 5.57 6.38 13.15
CA ASP A 202 6.07 6.60 11.80
C ASP A 202 5.08 5.93 10.83
N ALA A 203 3.98 6.60 10.49
CA ALA A 203 3.16 6.20 9.35
C ALA A 203 4.07 6.28 8.10
N GLY A 204 4.61 5.15 7.67
CA GLY A 204 5.67 5.12 6.67
C GLY A 204 5.75 3.77 5.96
N ALA A 205 6.11 3.82 4.68
CA ALA A 205 6.41 2.62 3.90
C ALA A 205 7.55 1.83 4.55
N SER A 206 7.44 0.51 4.59
CA SER A 206 8.52 -0.41 4.95
C SER A 206 9.03 -1.15 3.72
N PHE A 207 10.27 -1.64 3.81
CA PHE A 207 10.90 -2.41 2.74
C PHE A 207 10.69 -3.90 2.96
N LEU A 208 10.18 -4.58 1.94
CA LEU A 208 10.07 -6.03 1.92
C LEU A 208 11.24 -6.62 1.14
N GLU A 209 11.70 -7.80 1.56
CA GLU A 209 12.58 -8.60 0.73
C GLU A 209 11.84 -9.02 -0.54
N ARG A 210 12.50 -8.86 -1.68
CA ARG A 210 11.95 -9.35 -2.95
C ARG A 210 11.85 -10.87 -2.85
N PRO A 211 10.67 -11.46 -3.07
CA PRO A 211 10.52 -12.90 -2.99
C PRO A 211 11.39 -13.60 -4.02
N ASN A 212 11.85 -14.80 -3.68
CA ASN A 212 12.50 -15.70 -4.63
C ASN A 212 11.58 -16.90 -4.87
N VAL A 213 10.82 -16.84 -5.97
CA VAL A 213 9.88 -17.90 -6.38
C VAL A 213 10.22 -18.27 -7.82
N ALA A 214 10.63 -19.52 -8.04
CA ALA A 214 10.96 -20.01 -9.37
C ALA A 214 9.69 -20.22 -10.20
N GLU A 215 9.83 -20.28 -11.53
CA GLU A 215 8.69 -20.54 -12.41
C GLU A 215 8.08 -21.92 -12.16
N GLY A 216 8.92 -22.94 -11.99
CA GLY A 216 8.49 -24.30 -11.66
C GLY A 216 7.80 -24.44 -10.30
N ASP A 217 7.90 -23.42 -9.44
CA ASP A 217 7.18 -23.39 -8.17
C ASP A 217 5.70 -23.03 -8.32
N VAL A 218 5.34 -22.37 -9.42
CA VAL A 218 3.98 -21.88 -9.69
C VAL A 218 3.29 -22.88 -10.61
N ILE A 219 2.51 -23.78 -10.00
CA ILE A 219 1.81 -24.85 -10.74
C ILE A 219 0.39 -24.39 -11.00
N LEU A 220 0.13 -24.02 -12.25
CA LEU A 220 -1.16 -23.55 -12.76
C LEU A 220 -1.54 -24.36 -14.01
N PRO A 221 -2.81 -24.31 -14.45
CA PRO A 221 -3.20 -24.85 -15.73
C PRO A 221 -2.35 -24.30 -16.88
N PHE A 222 -2.17 -25.11 -17.93
CA PHE A 222 -1.30 -24.79 -19.06
C PHE A 222 -1.61 -23.40 -19.67
N GLY A 223 -0.58 -22.58 -19.88
CA GLY A 223 -0.69 -21.26 -20.53
C GLY A 223 -1.13 -20.12 -19.61
N VAL A 224 -1.62 -20.42 -18.40
CA VAL A 224 -2.13 -19.41 -17.47
C VAL A 224 -1.01 -18.51 -16.95
N LEU A 225 0.11 -19.11 -16.50
CA LEU A 225 1.23 -18.35 -15.98
C LEU A 225 1.87 -17.50 -17.08
N GLU A 226 2.05 -18.08 -18.26
CA GLU A 226 2.63 -17.44 -19.43
C GLU A 226 1.81 -16.23 -19.86
N SER A 227 0.47 -16.34 -19.85
CA SER A 227 -0.43 -15.23 -20.14
C SER A 227 -0.27 -14.07 -19.13
N VAL A 228 -0.22 -14.39 -17.83
CA VAL A 228 -0.03 -13.38 -16.78
C VAL A 228 1.34 -12.71 -16.90
N VAL A 229 2.41 -13.49 -17.11
CA VAL A 229 3.78 -12.98 -17.29
C VAL A 229 3.87 -12.06 -18.52
N ALA A 230 3.22 -12.41 -19.63
CA ALA A 230 3.20 -11.59 -20.83
C ALA A 230 2.62 -10.18 -20.57
N HIS A 231 1.51 -10.10 -19.84
CA HIS A 231 0.84 -8.82 -19.57
C HIS A 231 1.59 -7.98 -18.52
N VAL A 232 2.21 -8.61 -17.52
CA VAL A 232 2.90 -7.87 -16.45
C VAL A 232 4.34 -7.52 -16.80
N ILE A 233 5.07 -8.38 -17.50
CA ILE A 233 6.51 -8.22 -17.74
C ILE A 233 6.80 -7.84 -19.19
N GLU A 234 6.25 -8.57 -20.17
CA GLU A 234 6.62 -8.37 -21.58
C GLU A 234 6.14 -7.03 -22.14
N ILE A 235 4.96 -6.54 -21.74
CA ILE A 235 4.48 -5.20 -22.13
C ILE A 235 5.50 -4.11 -21.74
N GLY A 236 6.12 -4.20 -20.56
CA GLY A 236 7.14 -3.25 -20.11
C GLY A 236 8.42 -3.34 -20.94
N ARG A 237 8.80 -4.54 -21.36
CA ARG A 237 9.95 -4.75 -22.27
C ARG A 237 9.70 -4.18 -23.66
N GLN A 238 8.46 -4.17 -24.12
CA GLN A 238 8.05 -3.65 -25.42
C GLN A 238 7.59 -2.18 -25.38
N ARG A 239 7.90 -1.45 -24.29
CA ARG A 239 7.43 -0.07 -24.06
C ARG A 239 7.64 0.86 -25.24
N GLU A 240 8.82 0.84 -25.86
CA GLU A 240 9.16 1.74 -26.97
C GLU A 240 8.29 1.48 -28.20
N VAL A 241 8.06 0.20 -28.52
CA VAL A 241 7.23 -0.23 -29.64
C VAL A 241 5.76 0.16 -29.41
N LEU A 242 5.26 -0.05 -28.19
CA LEU A 242 3.88 0.26 -27.84
C LEU A 242 3.61 1.77 -27.86
N LEU A 243 4.49 2.57 -27.25
CA LEU A 243 4.37 4.04 -27.27
C LEU A 243 4.46 4.59 -28.70
N ALA A 244 5.37 4.07 -29.54
CA ALA A 244 5.47 4.46 -30.94
C ALA A 244 4.20 4.13 -31.75
N ALA A 245 3.48 3.08 -31.36
CA ALA A 245 2.19 2.69 -31.94
C ALA A 245 0.97 3.37 -31.28
N GLY A 246 1.20 4.33 -30.37
CA GLY A 246 0.14 5.04 -29.65
C GLY A 246 -0.66 4.16 -28.68
N GLN A 247 -0.08 3.05 -28.23
CA GLN A 247 -0.70 2.13 -27.27
C GLN A 247 -0.32 2.49 -25.83
N HIS A 248 -1.26 2.30 -24.90
CA HIS A 248 -1.04 2.58 -23.48
C HIS A 248 -0.14 1.53 -22.82
N LEU A 249 0.63 1.93 -21.82
CA LEU A 249 1.48 1.03 -21.03
C LEU A 249 0.87 0.63 -19.69
N LYS A 250 -0.15 1.38 -19.22
CA LYS A 250 -0.86 1.08 -17.98
C LYS A 250 -1.68 -0.20 -18.11
N ARG A 251 -1.75 -0.97 -17.01
CA ARG A 251 -2.24 -2.36 -17.05
C ARG A 251 -2.97 -2.69 -15.76
N GLY A 252 -4.16 -3.24 -15.87
CA GLY A 252 -4.88 -3.87 -14.77
C GLY A 252 -4.97 -5.37 -14.95
N ILE A 253 -4.45 -6.11 -13.99
CA ILE A 253 -4.50 -7.57 -13.94
C ILE A 253 -5.30 -7.98 -12.72
N LEU A 254 -6.32 -8.83 -12.91
CA LEU A 254 -7.13 -9.40 -11.85
C LEU A 254 -6.93 -10.91 -11.79
N LEU A 255 -6.41 -11.41 -10.68
CA LEU A 255 -6.31 -12.84 -10.39
C LEU A 255 -7.44 -13.23 -9.44
N TYR A 256 -8.35 -14.11 -9.88
CA TYR A 256 -9.50 -14.53 -9.07
C TYR A 256 -9.63 -16.05 -9.01
N GLY A 257 -10.34 -16.56 -8.01
CA GLY A 257 -10.58 -18.00 -7.85
C GLY A 257 -10.59 -18.43 -6.39
N PRO A 258 -10.79 -19.72 -6.10
CA PRO A 258 -10.87 -20.22 -4.72
C PRO A 258 -9.63 -19.90 -3.87
N PRO A 259 -9.74 -19.77 -2.55
CA PRO A 259 -8.58 -19.60 -1.69
C PRO A 259 -7.65 -20.81 -1.78
N GLY A 260 -6.33 -20.59 -1.68
CA GLY A 260 -5.34 -21.66 -1.71
C GLY A 260 -4.99 -22.23 -3.09
N THR A 261 -5.42 -21.60 -4.19
CA THR A 261 -5.10 -22.03 -5.57
C THR A 261 -3.81 -21.43 -6.15
N GLY A 262 -3.16 -20.50 -5.44
CA GLY A 262 -1.83 -19.99 -5.84
C GLY A 262 -1.77 -18.52 -6.27
N LYS A 263 -2.85 -17.74 -6.16
CA LYS A 263 -2.87 -16.30 -6.52
C LYS A 263 -1.69 -15.49 -5.95
N THR A 264 -1.51 -15.50 -4.62
CA THR A 264 -0.38 -14.82 -3.95
C THR A 264 0.98 -15.39 -4.37
N LEU A 265 1.06 -16.70 -4.65
CA LEU A 265 2.31 -17.30 -5.13
C LEU A 265 2.67 -16.81 -6.53
N THR A 266 1.68 -16.65 -7.42
CA THR A 266 1.84 -16.05 -8.75
C THR A 266 2.31 -14.60 -8.64
N VAL A 267 1.72 -13.80 -7.75
CA VAL A 267 2.18 -12.42 -7.49
C VAL A 267 3.65 -12.40 -7.05
N ARG A 268 4.02 -13.27 -6.10
CA ARG A 268 5.42 -13.37 -5.63
C ARG A 268 6.37 -13.79 -6.75
N HIS A 269 5.95 -14.65 -7.66
CA HIS A 269 6.74 -14.99 -8.85
C HIS A 269 6.91 -13.79 -9.80
N LEU A 270 5.87 -13.00 -10.03
CA LEU A 270 5.99 -11.79 -10.84
C LEU A 270 6.96 -10.78 -10.22
N LEU A 271 6.90 -10.62 -8.89
CA LEU A 271 7.83 -9.79 -8.14
C LEU A 271 9.27 -10.33 -8.20
N SER A 272 9.47 -11.66 -8.16
CA SER A 272 10.81 -12.25 -8.28
C SER A 272 11.44 -12.02 -9.66
N ARG A 273 10.62 -11.95 -10.72
CA ARG A 273 11.04 -11.78 -12.12
C ARG A 273 11.24 -10.32 -12.55
N THR A 274 10.97 -9.37 -11.67
CA THR A 274 10.97 -7.92 -11.97
C THR A 274 11.99 -7.17 -11.12
N GLU A 275 13.23 -7.68 -11.08
CA GLU A 275 14.35 -6.98 -10.47
C GLU A 275 14.55 -5.59 -11.10
N GLY A 276 14.83 -4.59 -10.26
CA GLY A 276 14.95 -3.19 -10.68
C GLY A 276 13.62 -2.45 -10.88
N VAL A 277 12.47 -3.15 -10.90
CA VAL A 277 11.14 -2.53 -10.95
C VAL A 277 10.66 -2.25 -9.52
N THR A 278 10.20 -1.02 -9.28
CA THR A 278 9.65 -0.64 -7.97
C THR A 278 8.31 -1.33 -7.76
N ALA A 279 8.07 -1.95 -6.61
CA ALA A 279 6.79 -2.58 -6.31
C ALA A 279 6.21 -2.03 -5.00
N VAL A 280 4.90 -1.80 -4.97
CA VAL A 280 4.16 -1.43 -3.76
C VAL A 280 3.12 -2.52 -3.49
N LEU A 281 3.23 -3.18 -2.34
CA LEU A 281 2.33 -4.23 -1.88
C LEU A 281 1.35 -3.66 -0.85
N LEU A 282 0.06 -3.77 -1.16
CA LEU A 282 -1.04 -3.41 -0.28
C LEU A 282 -1.84 -4.66 0.08
N THR A 283 -2.00 -4.91 1.37
CA THR A 283 -2.76 -6.03 1.93
C THR A 283 -3.58 -5.56 3.12
N GLY A 284 -4.78 -6.11 3.32
CA GLY A 284 -5.61 -5.77 4.49
C GLY A 284 -5.89 -4.25 4.58
N SER A 285 -5.86 -3.69 5.78
CA SER A 285 -6.12 -2.26 6.02
C SER A 285 -5.23 -1.30 5.22
N SER A 286 -4.03 -1.71 4.79
CA SER A 286 -3.12 -0.86 4.01
C SER A 286 -3.63 -0.52 2.60
N ILE A 287 -4.65 -1.24 2.08
CA ILE A 287 -5.25 -0.96 0.76
C ILE A 287 -5.83 0.47 0.70
N GLN A 288 -6.20 1.06 1.83
CA GLN A 288 -6.64 2.46 1.91
C GLN A 288 -5.58 3.47 1.42
N HIS A 289 -4.32 3.07 1.33
CA HIS A 289 -3.23 3.89 0.82
C HIS A 289 -3.06 3.78 -0.70
N ILE A 290 -4.04 3.26 -1.44
CA ILE A 290 -3.99 3.08 -2.90
C ILE A 290 -3.67 4.37 -3.65
N GLY A 291 -4.21 5.52 -3.23
CA GLY A 291 -3.88 6.82 -3.84
C GLY A 291 -2.40 7.16 -3.72
N ALA A 292 -1.82 7.01 -2.52
CA ALA A 292 -0.39 7.22 -2.29
C ALA A 292 0.48 6.19 -3.02
N ALA A 293 0.03 4.93 -3.11
CA ALA A 293 0.72 3.88 -3.85
C ALA A 293 0.77 4.19 -5.35
N ALA A 294 -0.35 4.62 -5.94
CA ALA A 294 -0.45 4.99 -7.35
C ALA A 294 0.42 6.20 -7.67
N GLU A 295 0.44 7.22 -6.80
CA GLU A 295 1.31 8.39 -6.95
C GLU A 295 2.79 8.03 -6.89
N LEU A 296 3.17 7.19 -5.92
CA LEU A 296 4.54 6.71 -5.81
C LEU A 296 4.95 5.87 -7.03
N ALA A 297 4.07 4.97 -7.48
CA ALA A 297 4.30 4.13 -8.65
C ALA A 297 4.47 4.97 -9.93
N ARG A 298 3.65 6.00 -10.12
CA ARG A 298 3.77 6.98 -11.22
C ARG A 298 5.09 7.76 -11.14
N THR A 299 5.54 8.10 -9.95
CA THR A 299 6.80 8.84 -9.76
C THR A 299 8.03 7.96 -10.05
N LEU A 300 7.98 6.67 -9.69
CA LEU A 300 9.13 5.77 -9.70
C LEU A 300 9.09 4.72 -10.83
N GLN A 301 8.40 5.03 -11.93
CA GLN A 301 8.28 4.16 -13.11
C GLN A 301 9.65 3.62 -13.57
N PRO A 302 9.71 2.36 -14.06
CA PRO A 302 8.61 1.39 -14.15
C PRO A 302 8.22 0.84 -12.77
N SER A 303 6.92 0.61 -12.56
CA SER A 303 6.38 0.22 -11.25
C SER A 303 5.28 -0.85 -11.30
N ILE A 304 5.13 -1.58 -10.20
CA ILE A 304 4.03 -2.53 -9.96
C ILE A 304 3.30 -2.13 -8.67
N VAL A 305 1.97 -2.07 -8.71
CA VAL A 305 1.13 -1.94 -7.52
C VAL A 305 0.38 -3.25 -7.33
N VAL A 306 0.55 -3.89 -6.19
CA VAL A 306 -0.13 -5.14 -5.85
C VAL A 306 -1.18 -4.85 -4.77
N LEU A 307 -2.39 -5.33 -4.99
CA LEU A 307 -3.48 -5.32 -4.04
C LEU A 307 -3.93 -6.76 -3.78
N GLU A 308 -3.53 -7.33 -2.65
CA GLU A 308 -3.91 -8.70 -2.32
C GLU A 308 -5.21 -8.76 -1.51
N ASP A 309 -6.04 -9.76 -1.84
CA ASP A 309 -7.28 -10.11 -1.15
C ASP A 309 -8.21 -8.90 -0.93
N ILE A 310 -8.49 -8.17 -2.02
CA ILE A 310 -9.32 -6.95 -2.00
C ILE A 310 -10.72 -7.17 -1.43
N ASP A 311 -11.22 -8.41 -1.44
CA ASP A 311 -12.51 -8.79 -0.87
C ASP A 311 -12.51 -8.85 0.67
N LEU A 312 -11.36 -9.06 1.33
CA LEU A 312 -11.28 -9.15 2.79
C LEU A 312 -11.45 -7.78 3.47
N VAL A 313 -10.81 -6.75 2.94
CA VAL A 313 -10.85 -5.38 3.50
C VAL A 313 -12.25 -4.81 3.54
N ALA A 314 -13.05 -5.16 2.54
CA ALA A 314 -14.44 -4.75 2.48
C ALA A 314 -15.30 -5.34 3.59
N MET A 315 -15.06 -6.61 3.94
CA MET A 315 -15.78 -7.29 5.01
C MET A 315 -15.47 -6.66 6.37
N GLU A 316 -14.21 -6.30 6.62
CA GLU A 316 -13.77 -5.65 7.86
C GLU A 316 -14.44 -4.28 8.07
N ARG A 317 -14.75 -3.58 6.98
CA ARG A 317 -15.40 -2.27 7.01
C ARG A 317 -16.93 -2.33 7.14
N HIS A 318 -17.51 -3.53 7.35
CA HIS A 318 -18.96 -3.77 7.23
C HIS A 318 -19.57 -3.16 5.96
N ALA A 319 -18.75 -3.05 4.91
CA ALA A 319 -19.09 -2.38 3.66
C ALA A 319 -19.20 -3.42 2.55
N SER A 320 -19.90 -3.05 1.48
CA SER A 320 -19.75 -3.83 0.25
C SER A 320 -18.32 -3.66 -0.27
N PRO A 321 -17.73 -4.65 -0.97
CA PRO A 321 -16.38 -4.49 -1.54
C PRO A 321 -16.29 -3.55 -2.76
N GLN A 322 -17.43 -3.04 -3.20
CA GLN A 322 -17.54 -2.19 -4.38
C GLN A 322 -16.86 -0.82 -4.22
N PRO A 323 -17.00 -0.05 -3.11
CA PRO A 323 -16.36 1.25 -2.95
C PRO A 323 -14.84 1.15 -2.99
N LEU A 324 -14.25 0.14 -2.34
CA LEU A 324 -12.82 -0.08 -2.38
C LEU A 324 -12.34 -0.37 -3.81
N LEU A 325 -13.04 -1.24 -4.54
CA LEU A 325 -12.69 -1.50 -5.93
C LEU A 325 -12.85 -0.24 -6.80
N PHE A 326 -13.85 0.60 -6.56
CA PHE A 326 -13.96 1.88 -7.27
C PHE A 326 -12.79 2.81 -6.99
N GLU A 327 -12.33 2.93 -5.74
CA GLU A 327 -11.13 3.71 -5.39
C GLU A 327 -9.89 3.20 -6.13
N VAL A 328 -9.75 1.87 -6.28
CA VAL A 328 -8.66 1.25 -7.04
C VAL A 328 -8.75 1.58 -8.54
N LEU A 329 -9.96 1.47 -9.11
CA LEU A 329 -10.20 1.80 -10.51
C LEU A 329 -10.04 3.31 -10.77
N ASP A 330 -10.40 4.18 -9.82
CA ASP A 330 -10.15 5.63 -9.85
C ASP A 330 -8.66 5.94 -9.84
N ALA A 331 -7.88 5.24 -9.01
CA ALA A 331 -6.43 5.40 -8.98
C ALA A 331 -5.78 4.98 -10.30
N LEU A 332 -6.29 3.93 -10.95
CA LEU A 332 -5.90 3.49 -12.29
C LEU A 332 -6.29 4.50 -13.39
N ASP A 333 -7.48 5.08 -13.29
CA ASP A 333 -7.98 6.11 -14.21
C ASP A 333 -7.13 7.38 -14.13
N GLY A 334 -6.64 7.75 -12.94
CA GLY A 334 -5.77 8.90 -12.70
C GLY A 334 -4.32 8.74 -13.20
N LEU A 335 -4.00 7.65 -13.89
CA LEU A 335 -2.70 7.46 -14.54
C LEU A 335 -2.78 7.83 -16.03
N ASP A 336 -1.78 8.59 -16.48
CA ASP A 336 -1.59 8.88 -17.90
C ASP A 336 -1.44 7.57 -18.71
N GLY A 337 -1.87 7.57 -19.98
CA GLY A 337 -1.88 6.37 -20.80
C GLY A 337 -0.48 5.79 -21.06
N ASP A 338 0.55 6.63 -21.05
CA ASP A 338 1.95 6.27 -21.22
C ASP A 338 2.63 5.84 -19.90
N ALA A 339 1.91 5.87 -18.77
CA ALA A 339 2.46 5.44 -17.49
C ALA A 339 2.78 3.93 -17.50
N ASP A 340 4.05 3.60 -17.29
CA ASP A 340 4.56 2.23 -17.21
C ASP A 340 4.32 1.66 -15.80
N VAL A 341 3.03 1.42 -15.50
CA VAL A 341 2.56 0.93 -14.21
C VAL A 341 1.60 -0.24 -14.39
N ALA A 342 1.89 -1.37 -13.74
CA ALA A 342 1.02 -2.53 -13.69
C ALA A 342 0.33 -2.64 -12.31
N PHE A 343 -1.00 -2.75 -12.30
CA PHE A 343 -1.78 -3.04 -11.11
C PHE A 343 -2.17 -4.52 -11.12
N ILE A 344 -1.81 -5.23 -10.05
CA ILE A 344 -2.15 -6.64 -9.88
C ILE A 344 -3.07 -6.74 -8.68
N MET A 345 -4.29 -7.21 -8.91
CA MET A 345 -5.32 -7.38 -7.89
C MET A 345 -5.57 -8.87 -7.68
N THR A 346 -5.73 -9.31 -6.44
CA THR A 346 -6.17 -10.67 -6.13
C THR A 346 -7.47 -10.69 -5.35
N THR A 347 -8.31 -11.69 -5.62
CA THR A 347 -9.59 -11.86 -4.92
C THR A 347 -10.04 -13.32 -4.83
N ASN A 348 -10.81 -13.65 -3.80
CA ASN A 348 -11.46 -14.95 -3.68
C ASN A 348 -12.93 -14.95 -4.12
N ARG A 349 -13.52 -13.79 -4.48
CA ARG A 349 -14.97 -13.64 -4.72
C ARG A 349 -15.28 -12.89 -6.02
N VAL A 350 -15.45 -13.63 -7.10
CA VAL A 350 -15.67 -13.03 -8.44
C VAL A 350 -17.01 -12.28 -8.56
N GLN A 351 -18.08 -12.77 -7.90
CA GLN A 351 -19.44 -12.21 -8.10
C GLN A 351 -19.57 -10.76 -7.60
N VAL A 352 -18.70 -10.36 -6.69
CA VAL A 352 -18.65 -9.00 -6.13
C VAL A 352 -18.04 -8.01 -7.13
N LEU A 353 -17.15 -8.49 -8.00
CA LEU A 353 -16.31 -7.66 -8.86
C LEU A 353 -16.94 -7.38 -10.22
N GLU A 354 -17.78 -8.29 -10.72
CA GLU A 354 -18.42 -8.18 -12.04
C GLU A 354 -19.10 -6.82 -12.26
N ARG A 355 -19.85 -6.31 -11.27
CA ARG A 355 -20.55 -5.02 -11.40
C ARG A 355 -19.59 -3.82 -11.55
N ALA A 356 -18.51 -3.81 -10.77
CA ALA A 356 -17.53 -2.72 -10.81
C ALA A 356 -16.66 -2.77 -12.08
N LEU A 357 -16.31 -3.96 -12.57
CA LEU A 357 -15.59 -4.12 -13.84
C LEU A 357 -16.46 -3.75 -15.05
N VAL A 358 -17.73 -4.15 -15.05
CA VAL A 358 -18.69 -3.81 -16.12
C VAL A 358 -18.91 -2.30 -16.22
N SER A 359 -18.94 -1.59 -15.10
CA SER A 359 -19.14 -0.13 -15.09
C SER A 359 -17.93 0.67 -15.57
N ARG A 360 -16.73 0.05 -15.65
CA ARG A 360 -15.49 0.69 -16.11
C ARG A 360 -14.69 -0.23 -17.04
N PRO A 361 -15.13 -0.40 -18.30
CA PRO A 361 -14.45 -1.26 -19.27
C PRO A 361 -13.05 -0.71 -19.61
N GLY A 362 -12.06 -1.59 -19.82
CA GLY A 362 -10.69 -1.20 -20.22
C GLY A 362 -9.75 -0.78 -19.09
N ARG A 363 -10.09 -1.05 -17.83
CA ARG A 363 -9.22 -0.81 -16.65
C ARG A 363 -8.59 -2.09 -16.12
N VAL A 364 -9.20 -3.21 -16.45
CA VAL A 364 -8.65 -4.56 -16.27
C VAL A 364 -8.50 -5.13 -17.67
N ASP A 365 -7.27 -5.15 -18.14
CA ASP A 365 -6.89 -5.70 -19.44
C ASP A 365 -6.90 -7.22 -19.42
N LEU A 366 -6.59 -7.80 -18.26
CA LEU A 366 -6.50 -9.23 -18.07
C LEU A 366 -7.18 -9.66 -16.76
N ALA A 367 -8.27 -10.41 -16.88
CA ALA A 367 -8.86 -11.14 -15.75
C ALA A 367 -8.58 -12.63 -15.92
N VAL A 368 -7.88 -13.24 -14.96
CA VAL A 368 -7.47 -14.64 -15.00
C VAL A 368 -8.04 -15.40 -13.81
N GLU A 369 -8.76 -16.47 -14.12
CA GLU A 369 -9.15 -17.44 -13.11
C GLU A 369 -7.98 -18.37 -12.75
N ILE A 370 -7.61 -18.36 -11.48
CA ILE A 370 -6.74 -19.36 -10.86
C ILE A 370 -7.64 -20.43 -10.23
N ALA A 371 -8.09 -21.33 -11.11
CA ALA A 371 -9.03 -22.40 -10.80
C ALA A 371 -8.42 -23.49 -9.88
N LEU A 372 -9.25 -24.44 -9.45
CA LEU A 372 -8.77 -25.64 -8.77
C LEU A 372 -7.85 -26.45 -9.72
N PRO A 373 -6.75 -27.03 -9.22
CA PRO A 373 -5.83 -27.82 -10.03
C PRO A 373 -6.51 -29.07 -10.61
N GLY A 374 -6.24 -29.33 -11.90
CA GLY A 374 -6.56 -30.59 -12.55
C GLY A 374 -5.64 -31.72 -12.06
N GLU A 375 -5.88 -32.95 -12.52
CA GLU A 375 -5.06 -34.10 -12.12
C GLU A 375 -3.56 -33.90 -12.40
N PRO A 376 -3.12 -33.41 -13.58
CA PRO A 376 -1.70 -33.16 -13.84
C PRO A 376 -1.10 -32.11 -12.90
N GLU A 377 -1.84 -31.05 -12.59
CA GLU A 377 -1.38 -30.02 -11.67
C GLU A 377 -1.31 -30.54 -10.23
N ARG A 378 -2.29 -31.34 -9.78
CA ARG A 378 -2.28 -31.96 -8.45
C ARG A 378 -1.10 -32.91 -8.29
N PHE A 379 -0.78 -33.69 -9.32
CA PHE A 379 0.41 -34.55 -9.32
C PHE A 379 1.69 -33.74 -9.14
N ARG A 380 1.89 -32.70 -9.97
CA ARG A 380 3.07 -31.81 -9.85
C ARG A 380 3.14 -31.10 -8.49
N LEU A 381 1.99 -30.72 -7.91
CA LEU A 381 1.92 -30.12 -6.57
C LEU A 381 2.36 -31.11 -5.50
N LEU A 382 1.89 -32.37 -5.60
CA LEU A 382 2.29 -33.43 -4.70
C LEU A 382 3.78 -33.75 -4.84
N GLU A 383 4.30 -33.92 -6.05
CA GLU A 383 5.76 -34.09 -6.30
C GLU A 383 6.57 -32.97 -5.65
N LYS A 384 6.16 -31.72 -5.86
CA LYS A 384 6.82 -30.55 -5.29
C LYS A 384 6.89 -30.64 -3.76
N TYR A 385 5.75 -30.84 -3.11
CA TYR A 385 5.71 -30.87 -1.64
C TYR A 385 6.31 -32.14 -1.04
N ALA A 386 6.29 -33.24 -1.80
CA ALA A 386 6.93 -34.51 -1.47
C ALA A 386 8.44 -34.53 -1.69
N SER A 387 9.04 -33.48 -2.26
CA SER A 387 10.47 -33.42 -2.58
C SER A 387 11.34 -33.79 -1.36
N GLY A 388 12.10 -34.88 -1.49
CA GLY A 388 12.98 -35.40 -0.43
C GLY A 388 12.31 -36.41 0.53
N LEU A 389 11.04 -36.75 0.31
CA LEU A 389 10.31 -37.79 1.04
C LEU A 389 10.27 -39.10 0.22
N PRO A 390 10.21 -40.27 0.88
CA PRO A 390 10.26 -41.57 0.23
C PRO A 390 8.90 -42.02 -0.33
N PHE A 391 8.13 -41.10 -0.94
CA PHE A 391 6.87 -41.45 -1.60
C PHE A 391 7.13 -41.90 -3.03
N SER A 392 6.52 -43.00 -3.46
CA SER A 392 6.62 -43.49 -4.84
C SER A 392 5.81 -42.63 -5.81
N GLU A 393 6.27 -42.54 -7.06
CA GLU A 393 5.54 -41.88 -8.15
C GLU A 393 4.12 -42.46 -8.30
N THR A 394 3.97 -43.78 -8.11
CA THR A 394 2.68 -44.47 -8.13
C THR A 394 1.74 -44.00 -7.02
N ALA A 395 2.24 -43.78 -5.80
CA ALA A 395 1.43 -43.27 -4.71
C ALA A 395 1.04 -41.80 -4.92
N LEU A 396 1.95 -40.97 -5.45
CA LEU A 396 1.65 -39.58 -5.79
C LEU A 396 0.60 -39.47 -6.91
N ALA A 397 0.69 -40.33 -7.95
CA ALA A 397 -0.29 -40.40 -9.02
C ALA A 397 -1.67 -40.86 -8.51
N GLU A 398 -1.69 -41.87 -7.65
CA GLU A 398 -2.93 -42.32 -7.01
C GLU A 398 -3.57 -41.22 -6.16
N ALA A 399 -2.76 -40.53 -5.35
CA ALA A 399 -3.22 -39.42 -4.53
C ALA A 399 -3.73 -38.25 -5.39
N ALA A 400 -3.06 -37.92 -6.48
CA ALA A 400 -3.48 -36.87 -7.42
C ALA A 400 -4.84 -37.21 -8.05
N ARG A 401 -5.05 -38.45 -8.46
CA ARG A 401 -6.32 -38.92 -9.04
C ARG A 401 -7.45 -38.83 -8.01
N ARG A 402 -7.22 -39.24 -6.77
CA ARG A 402 -8.24 -39.26 -5.69
C ARG A 402 -8.53 -37.90 -5.07
N ALA A 403 -7.58 -36.96 -5.09
CA ALA A 403 -7.73 -35.63 -4.50
C ALA A 403 -8.52 -34.65 -5.41
N GLU A 404 -9.62 -35.09 -6.02
CA GLU A 404 -10.44 -34.23 -6.88
C GLU A 404 -11.05 -33.04 -6.12
N GLN A 405 -11.24 -31.91 -6.81
CA GLN A 405 -11.83 -30.69 -6.23
C GLN A 405 -11.09 -30.14 -4.99
N THR A 406 -9.78 -30.41 -4.90
CA THR A 406 -8.91 -29.90 -3.84
C THR A 406 -8.03 -28.74 -4.34
N THR A 407 -7.49 -27.97 -3.42
CA THR A 407 -6.65 -26.78 -3.71
C THR A 407 -5.16 -27.13 -3.67
N GLY A 408 -4.27 -26.23 -4.12
CA GLY A 408 -2.83 -26.41 -3.92
C GLY A 408 -2.42 -26.48 -2.44
N SER A 409 -3.13 -25.73 -1.58
CA SER A 409 -2.93 -25.83 -0.12
C SER A 409 -3.32 -27.19 0.46
N PHE A 410 -4.24 -27.93 -0.18
CA PHE A 410 -4.58 -29.30 0.21
C PHE A 410 -3.39 -30.23 -0.01
N SER A 411 -2.76 -30.22 -1.20
CA SER A 411 -1.59 -31.06 -1.48
C SER A 411 -0.46 -30.81 -0.48
N LYS A 412 -0.23 -29.55 -0.11
CA LYS A 412 0.75 -29.17 0.91
C LYS A 412 0.40 -29.74 2.29
N GLU A 413 -0.86 -29.64 2.70
CA GLU A 413 -1.33 -30.13 3.99
C GLU A 413 -1.33 -31.66 4.05
N LEU A 414 -1.68 -32.35 2.97
CA LEU A 414 -1.62 -33.81 2.87
C LEU A 414 -0.22 -34.34 3.16
N VAL A 415 0.79 -33.81 2.45
CA VAL A 415 2.18 -34.21 2.67
C VAL A 415 2.64 -33.90 4.09
N ARG A 416 2.28 -32.73 4.61
CA ARG A 416 2.60 -32.34 5.99
C ARG A 416 1.98 -33.28 7.02
N ARG A 417 0.72 -33.70 6.84
CA ARG A 417 0.04 -34.63 7.73
C ARG A 417 0.66 -36.02 7.69
N ALA A 418 0.98 -36.52 6.50
CA ALA A 418 1.67 -37.80 6.36
C ALA A 418 2.97 -37.82 7.17
N VAL A 419 3.78 -36.78 7.06
CA VAL A 419 5.02 -36.64 7.86
C VAL A 419 4.74 -36.54 9.36
N LEU A 420 3.73 -35.77 9.76
CA LEU A 420 3.39 -35.60 11.18
C LEU A 420 2.87 -36.89 11.81
N THR A 421 2.04 -37.65 11.09
CA THR A 421 1.50 -38.93 11.55
C THR A 421 2.60 -39.97 11.70
N ALA A 422 3.50 -40.07 10.72
CA ALA A 422 4.70 -40.92 10.83
C ALA A 422 5.53 -40.56 12.07
N ALA A 423 5.83 -39.26 12.25
CA ALA A 423 6.61 -38.76 13.37
C ALA A 423 5.95 -39.03 14.74
N ARG A 424 4.63 -38.83 14.86
CA ARG A 424 3.89 -39.07 16.11
C ARG A 424 3.85 -40.55 16.50
N ASN A 425 3.86 -41.44 15.52
CA ASN A 425 3.78 -42.88 15.73
C ASN A 425 5.17 -43.55 15.79
N GLY A 426 6.25 -42.80 15.58
CA GLY A 426 7.60 -43.34 15.51
C GLY A 426 7.81 -44.27 14.30
N LEU A 427 7.07 -44.04 13.22
CA LEU A 427 7.10 -44.83 11.99
C LEU A 427 7.90 -44.09 10.91
N PRO A 428 8.51 -44.80 9.94
CA PRO A 428 9.02 -44.18 8.73
C PRO A 428 7.88 -43.55 7.93
N VAL A 429 8.19 -42.51 7.17
CA VAL A 429 7.27 -41.98 6.16
C VAL A 429 7.25 -42.97 4.99
N ASP A 430 6.06 -43.34 4.52
CA ASP A 430 5.87 -44.26 3.38
C ASP A 430 4.55 -44.00 2.66
N ASP A 431 4.34 -44.70 1.54
CA ASP A 431 3.16 -44.59 0.69
C ASP A 431 1.84 -44.87 1.42
N ASP A 432 1.85 -45.82 2.36
CA ASP A 432 0.65 -46.23 3.10
C ASP A 432 0.15 -45.08 3.99
N ILE A 433 1.08 -44.39 4.68
CA ILE A 433 0.74 -43.21 5.49
C ILE A 433 0.21 -42.07 4.62
N LEU A 434 0.77 -41.85 3.42
CA LEU A 434 0.27 -40.82 2.50
C LEU A 434 -1.18 -41.10 2.08
N LEU A 435 -1.46 -42.32 1.63
CA LEU A 435 -2.78 -42.71 1.16
C LEU A 435 -3.82 -42.77 2.29
N HIS A 436 -3.40 -43.16 3.49
CA HIS A 436 -4.25 -43.10 4.68
C HIS A 436 -4.63 -41.66 5.05
N GLU A 437 -3.67 -40.73 5.10
CA GLU A 437 -3.97 -39.32 5.41
C GLU A 437 -4.80 -38.64 4.32
N LEU A 438 -4.68 -39.09 3.07
CA LEU A 438 -5.56 -38.65 1.99
C LEU A 438 -7.01 -39.03 2.28
N ASP A 439 -7.28 -40.27 2.69
CA ASP A 439 -8.62 -40.72 3.06
C ASP A 439 -9.20 -39.89 4.21
N GLU A 440 -8.42 -39.68 5.26
CA GLU A 440 -8.82 -38.88 6.41
C GLU A 440 -9.14 -37.42 6.03
N LEU A 441 -8.30 -36.81 5.19
CA LEU A 441 -8.53 -35.43 4.72
C LEU A 441 -9.77 -35.32 3.84
N MET A 442 -9.97 -36.23 2.90
CA MET A 442 -11.13 -36.24 2.01
C MET A 442 -12.44 -36.50 2.77
N ALA A 443 -12.40 -37.39 3.77
CA ALA A 443 -13.53 -37.66 4.65
C ALA A 443 -13.89 -36.42 5.49
N ALA A 444 -12.90 -35.73 6.05
CA ALA A 444 -13.11 -34.50 6.81
C ALA A 444 -13.71 -33.36 5.97
N GLN A 445 -13.22 -33.16 4.73
CA GLN A 445 -13.76 -32.16 3.80
C GLN A 445 -15.22 -32.47 3.44
N SER A 446 -15.52 -33.73 3.17
CA SER A 446 -16.89 -34.19 2.88
C SER A 446 -17.83 -33.96 4.07
N ALA A 447 -17.38 -34.28 5.29
CA ALA A 447 -18.16 -34.07 6.50
C ALA A 447 -18.43 -32.58 6.78
N LEU A 448 -17.43 -31.71 6.60
CA LEU A 448 -17.59 -30.27 6.75
C LEU A 448 -18.58 -29.71 5.72
N THR A 449 -18.48 -30.14 4.46
CA THR A 449 -19.37 -29.72 3.38
C THR A 449 -20.82 -30.10 3.69
N ARG A 450 -21.07 -31.33 4.17
CA ARG A 450 -22.41 -31.76 4.62
C ARG A 450 -22.95 -30.92 5.77
N ARG A 451 -22.11 -30.60 6.77
CA ARG A 451 -22.51 -29.75 7.90
C ARG A 451 -22.85 -28.31 7.48
N LEU A 452 -22.06 -27.74 6.58
CA LEU A 452 -22.30 -26.38 6.05
C LEU A 452 -23.53 -26.31 5.16
N LEU A 453 -23.85 -27.38 4.43
CA LEU A 453 -25.05 -27.49 3.58
C LEU A 453 -26.31 -27.92 4.34
N GLY A 454 -26.23 -28.12 5.67
CA GLY A 454 -27.38 -28.32 6.54
C GLY A 454 -28.07 -29.67 6.40
N ASP A 455 -27.33 -30.74 6.13
CA ASP A 455 -27.90 -32.10 6.22
C ASP A 455 -28.11 -32.45 7.70
N GLY A 456 -29.33 -32.19 8.18
CA GLY A 456 -29.79 -32.42 9.54
C GLY A 456 -30.00 -33.89 9.88
N SER A 457 -28.98 -34.72 9.72
CA SER A 457 -28.95 -36.02 10.38
C SER A 457 -28.41 -35.80 11.80
N GLU A 458 -29.34 -35.73 12.76
CA GLU A 458 -29.03 -36.04 14.15
C GLU A 458 -28.30 -37.40 14.20
N PRO A 459 -27.26 -37.57 15.04
CA PRO A 459 -26.63 -38.88 15.18
C PRO A 459 -27.65 -39.87 15.72
N ASP A 460 -27.86 -40.97 14.99
CA ASP A 460 -28.75 -42.07 15.37
C ASP A 460 -28.55 -42.45 16.85
N GLU A 461 -29.64 -42.35 17.61
CA GLU A 461 -29.74 -42.97 18.92
C GLU A 461 -29.51 -44.48 18.78
N ILE A 462 -28.38 -44.95 19.32
CA ILE A 462 -28.16 -46.38 19.53
C ILE A 462 -29.10 -46.82 20.65
N GLY A 463 -30.22 -47.44 20.27
CA GLY A 463 -31.01 -48.28 21.15
C GLY A 463 -30.43 -49.70 21.19
N ASP A 464 -30.11 -50.19 22.38
CA ASP A 464 -30.84 -51.26 23.08
C ASP A 464 -29.92 -52.05 24.04
N GLY A 465 -30.47 -52.49 25.18
CA GLY A 465 -29.90 -53.61 25.93
C GLY A 465 -29.69 -53.45 27.44
N SER A 466 -30.80 -53.44 28.19
CA SER A 466 -31.05 -54.19 29.43
C SER A 466 -30.17 -54.04 30.70
N ASP A 467 -30.92 -53.81 31.80
CA ASP A 467 -30.77 -54.40 33.14
C ASP A 467 -29.87 -53.75 34.21
N ASP A 468 -30.58 -53.08 35.12
CA ASP A 468 -30.63 -53.31 36.57
C ASP A 468 -29.73 -52.55 37.57
N GLU A 469 -30.44 -52.10 38.61
CA GLU A 469 -30.04 -51.82 40.00
C GLU A 469 -29.15 -50.61 40.39
N ARG A 470 -29.81 -49.65 41.06
CA ARG A 470 -29.46 -49.01 42.35
C ARG A 470 -28.03 -48.47 42.57
N GLY A 471 -27.91 -47.14 42.65
CA GLY A 471 -26.88 -46.48 43.47
C GLY A 471 -26.54 -45.04 43.08
N MET A 472 -27.03 -44.05 43.84
CA MET A 472 -26.41 -42.71 44.00
C MET A 472 -25.43 -42.75 45.19
N PRO A 473 -24.51 -41.78 45.43
CA PRO A 473 -24.25 -40.51 44.71
C PRO A 473 -22.74 -40.19 44.44
N GLY A 474 -22.44 -39.13 43.67
CA GLY A 474 -21.08 -38.57 43.67
C GLY A 474 -20.72 -37.40 42.74
N VAL A 475 -21.12 -36.17 43.13
CA VAL A 475 -20.38 -34.89 43.08
C VAL A 475 -20.08 -34.15 41.74
N ALA A 476 -20.39 -32.83 41.80
CA ALA A 476 -19.89 -31.66 41.05
C ALA A 476 -20.51 -31.36 39.67
N ALA A 477 -20.79 -30.11 39.28
CA ALA A 477 -20.86 -28.82 39.97
C ALA A 477 -21.50 -27.80 38.99
N GLN A 478 -22.41 -26.99 39.55
CA GLN A 478 -22.64 -25.57 39.24
C GLN A 478 -22.94 -25.12 37.80
N ALA A 479 -24.24 -24.89 37.59
CA ALA A 479 -24.77 -23.90 36.66
C ALA A 479 -24.35 -22.47 37.04
N ARG A 480 -24.18 -21.58 36.05
CA ARG A 480 -25.21 -20.57 35.72
C ARG A 480 -24.74 -19.52 34.71
N THR A 481 -25.51 -19.46 33.63
CA THR A 481 -25.86 -18.27 32.85
C THR A 481 -26.65 -17.26 33.69
N ALA A 482 -26.40 -15.96 33.49
CA ALA A 482 -27.41 -14.87 33.55
C ALA A 482 -26.78 -13.64 32.85
N LEU A 483 -27.22 -13.25 31.64
CA LEU A 483 -28.41 -12.44 31.34
C LEU A 483 -28.29 -10.99 31.82
N PHE A 484 -28.36 -10.04 30.88
CA PHE A 484 -29.49 -9.11 30.79
C PHE A 484 -29.42 -8.35 29.46
N GLU A 485 -30.46 -8.48 28.64
CA GLU A 485 -31.15 -7.31 28.12
C GLU A 485 -32.56 -7.75 27.69
N GLY A 486 -33.55 -7.06 28.25
CA GLY A 486 -34.95 -7.22 27.90
C GLY A 486 -35.53 -5.86 27.56
N THR A 487 -36.41 -5.83 26.56
CA THR A 487 -37.76 -5.24 26.63
C THR A 487 -38.50 -5.60 25.35
N GLY A 488 -39.73 -6.08 25.48
CA GLY A 488 -40.56 -6.63 24.41
C GLY A 488 -41.40 -5.58 23.65
N PRO A 489 -42.67 -5.89 23.27
CA PRO A 489 -42.97 -6.59 22.02
C PRO A 489 -44.05 -5.87 21.17
N ALA A 490 -44.11 -6.14 19.86
CA ALA A 490 -45.34 -5.98 19.07
C ALA A 490 -45.30 -6.83 17.77
N ARG A 491 -46.46 -7.33 17.38
CA ARG A 491 -46.69 -8.43 16.43
C ARG A 491 -47.11 -7.97 15.03
N TYR A 492 -46.97 -8.91 14.09
CA TYR A 492 -47.65 -9.11 12.80
C TYR A 492 -47.31 -8.20 11.61
N SER A 493 -46.86 -8.84 10.52
CA SER A 493 -47.70 -9.06 9.32
C SER A 493 -46.81 -9.18 8.08
N THR A 494 -46.63 -10.41 7.62
CA THR A 494 -46.08 -10.76 6.32
C THR A 494 -47.08 -10.40 5.22
N SER A 495 -46.72 -9.50 4.31
CA SER A 495 -47.40 -9.37 3.02
C SER A 495 -46.38 -9.12 1.91
N TYR A 496 -46.12 -10.21 1.21
CA TYR A 496 -45.48 -10.30 -0.09
C TYR A 496 -46.36 -9.59 -1.13
N VAL A 497 -45.78 -8.68 -1.93
CA VAL A 497 -46.40 -8.11 -3.13
C VAL A 497 -45.40 -8.22 -4.27
N PRO A 498 -45.64 -9.07 -5.29
CA PRO A 498 -44.92 -9.02 -6.54
C PRO A 498 -45.63 -8.02 -7.48
N LEU A 499 -44.88 -7.13 -8.11
CA LEU A 499 -45.40 -6.37 -9.25
C LEU A 499 -44.46 -6.55 -10.43
N GLY A 500 -45.01 -7.21 -11.44
CA GLY A 500 -44.41 -7.43 -12.73
C GLY A 500 -44.54 -6.24 -13.68
N VAL A 501 -43.79 -6.42 -14.75
CA VAL A 501 -43.83 -5.84 -16.09
C VAL A 501 -45.15 -5.12 -16.45
N HIS A 502 -45.04 -3.82 -16.78
CA HIS A 502 -45.85 -3.18 -17.82
C HIS A 502 -45.02 -2.12 -18.55
N SER A 503 -45.26 -2.10 -19.86
CA SER A 503 -44.73 -1.25 -20.91
C SER A 503 -45.30 0.18 -20.90
N ASP A 504 -44.58 1.05 -21.62
CA ASP A 504 -44.97 2.36 -22.17
C ASP A 504 -45.20 3.55 -21.21
N ALA A 505 -44.21 4.46 -21.19
CA ALA A 505 -44.44 5.90 -21.28
C ALA A 505 -43.16 6.59 -21.78
N GLY A 506 -43.26 7.24 -22.94
CA GLY A 506 -42.16 7.89 -23.64
C GLY A 506 -41.59 9.11 -22.92
N TRP A 507 -40.31 9.35 -23.19
CA TRP A 507 -39.67 10.65 -23.03
C TRP A 507 -38.92 10.98 -24.31
N THR A 508 -39.51 11.87 -25.10
CA THR A 508 -38.88 12.59 -26.20
C THR A 508 -37.89 13.58 -25.64
N ALA A 509 -36.60 13.42 -25.97
CA ALA A 509 -35.60 14.47 -25.75
C ALA A 509 -35.59 15.40 -26.97
N ASP A 510 -35.95 16.65 -26.74
CA ASP A 510 -35.76 17.77 -27.67
C ASP A 510 -34.26 17.95 -27.97
N VAL A 511 -33.95 18.06 -29.26
CA VAL A 511 -32.64 18.43 -29.79
C VAL A 511 -32.62 19.93 -30.04
N PRO A 512 -31.72 20.73 -29.44
CA PRO A 512 -31.43 22.06 -29.94
C PRO A 512 -30.41 21.96 -31.08
N ALA A 513 -30.78 22.53 -32.22
CA ALA A 513 -29.91 22.72 -33.37
C ALA A 513 -28.98 23.93 -33.17
N SER A 514 -27.68 23.70 -33.31
CA SER A 514 -26.65 24.65 -33.76
C SER A 514 -25.41 23.80 -34.08
N GLY A 515 -24.91 23.66 -35.30
CA GLY A 515 -24.78 24.69 -36.32
C GLY A 515 -23.53 25.52 -36.04
N ASP A 516 -22.34 24.90 -36.10
CA ASP A 516 -21.17 25.53 -36.70
C ASP A 516 -20.09 24.50 -37.06
N SER A 517 -19.57 24.70 -38.27
CA SER A 517 -18.72 23.84 -39.07
C SER A 517 -17.23 23.94 -38.69
N TYR A 518 -16.54 22.80 -38.66
CA TYR A 518 -15.07 22.77 -38.77
C TYR A 518 -14.65 21.68 -39.78
N GLN A 519 -14.05 22.10 -40.90
CA GLN A 519 -13.45 21.22 -41.91
C GLN A 519 -11.98 20.93 -41.55
N PRO A 520 -11.47 19.68 -41.65
CA PRO A 520 -10.05 19.42 -41.62
C PRO A 520 -9.42 19.68 -42.99
N GLY A 521 -8.44 20.58 -43.03
CA GLY A 521 -7.65 20.90 -44.21
C GLY A 521 -6.74 19.76 -44.65
N ALA A 522 -6.73 19.53 -45.97
CA ALA A 522 -5.77 18.71 -46.67
C ALA A 522 -4.35 19.28 -46.53
N THR A 523 -3.37 18.43 -46.26
CA THR A 523 -1.95 18.75 -46.46
C THR A 523 -1.38 17.88 -47.58
N SER A 524 -0.86 18.61 -48.55
CA SER A 524 -0.23 18.21 -49.80
C SER A 524 1.11 17.53 -49.58
N VAL A 525 1.32 16.43 -50.31
CA VAL A 525 2.60 15.78 -50.57
C VAL A 525 3.48 16.69 -51.42
N PRO A 526 4.77 16.91 -51.08
CA PRO A 526 5.76 17.38 -52.03
C PRO A 526 6.63 16.22 -52.55
N SER A 527 6.67 16.16 -53.87
CA SER A 527 7.58 15.44 -54.75
C SER A 527 9.05 15.55 -54.32
N GLY A 528 9.78 14.44 -54.39
CA GLY A 528 11.22 14.39 -54.09
C GLY A 528 12.12 15.01 -55.17
N PRO A 529 13.44 14.95 -54.94
CA PRO A 529 14.39 14.84 -56.05
C PRO A 529 15.39 13.68 -55.86
N GLU A 530 15.49 12.89 -56.93
CA GLU A 530 16.70 12.40 -57.62
C GLU A 530 17.98 12.07 -56.82
N HIS A 531 18.39 10.80 -56.98
CA HIS A 531 19.76 10.28 -56.83
C HIS A 531 20.79 11.14 -57.59
N PRO A 532 22.04 11.17 -57.10
CA PRO A 532 23.09 10.54 -57.90
C PRO A 532 24.11 9.77 -57.05
N ASP A 533 24.39 8.54 -57.45
CA ASP A 533 25.56 7.78 -57.01
C ASP A 533 26.25 7.27 -58.27
N THR A 534 27.44 7.81 -58.59
CA THR A 534 28.51 7.19 -59.39
C THR A 534 29.61 8.22 -59.64
N GLN A 535 30.74 8.09 -58.93
CA GLN A 535 32.09 7.97 -59.51
C GLN A 535 33.17 8.00 -58.42
N ARG A 536 33.99 6.94 -58.38
CA ARG A 536 35.31 6.92 -57.74
C ARG A 536 36.28 7.85 -58.47
N PRO A 537 37.39 8.21 -57.83
CA PRO A 537 38.67 7.99 -58.52
C PRO A 537 39.75 7.38 -57.60
N ASP A 538 40.43 6.36 -58.13
CA ASP A 538 41.83 6.07 -57.80
C ASP A 538 42.65 6.39 -59.06
N GLY A 539 43.75 7.13 -58.90
CA GLY A 539 44.87 7.11 -59.85
C GLY A 539 45.29 8.46 -60.46
N ALA A 540 46.20 9.14 -59.75
CA ALA A 540 47.35 9.96 -60.20
C ALA A 540 47.50 11.26 -59.40
#